data_AF-A0A521FZZ8-F1
#
_entry.id   AF-A0A521FZZ8-F1
#
_cell.length_a   1.000
_cell.length_b   1.000
_cell.length_c   1.000
_cell.angle_alpha   90.00
_cell.angle_beta   90.00
_cell.angle_gamma   90.00
#
_symmetry.space_group_name_H-M   'P 1'
#
loop_
_entity.id
_entity.type
_entity.pdbx_description
1 polymer ?
#
loop_
_entity_poly.entity_id
_entity_poly.type
_entity_poly.pdbx_seq_one_letter_code
_entity_poly.pdbx_strand_id
1 'polypeptide(L)'
;MQCPGQDSRYWSGDDVFESRCPSCGQPVEFFKDDSRQRCRSCGNQVFNPKMDFGCAAYCPHAAQCLGSLSPELLAAQREMFKDKVAAAMRQYFGKDSRRIHHAEAVAEQAEQIGRKEPGGDMSVIMACAYLHDIGIREAERKFNSSAARYQHSEGPPVARELLNSLRAKPELIDEVCDIIGHHHTPRAEETINFKVLYDADLIVNMAEEYQEKPPTQEQLNRLSALMLTETGKTQAQAALQRFIKVTTENT
;
A
#
# COMPACT_ATOMS: atom_id res chain seq x y z
N MET A 1 9.09 21.88 29.31
CA MET A 1 9.93 20.69 29.54
C MET A 1 10.68 20.40 28.25
N GLN A 2 12.00 20.26 28.32
CA GLN A 2 12.86 20.08 27.16
C GLN A 2 12.87 18.59 26.77
N CYS A 3 12.78 18.28 25.47
CA CYS A 3 12.76 16.90 25.00
C CYS A 3 14.09 16.21 25.34
N PRO A 4 14.09 14.95 25.81
CA PRO A 4 15.34 14.22 26.10
C PRO A 4 16.32 14.14 24.92
N GLY A 5 15.82 14.18 23.67
CA GLY A 5 16.64 14.24 22.46
C GLY A 5 17.17 15.63 22.11
N GLN A 6 16.61 16.70 22.71
CA GLN A 6 17.08 18.09 22.61
C GLN A 6 17.96 18.50 23.81
N ASP A 7 18.32 17.53 24.64
CA ASP A 7 19.19 17.78 25.78
C ASP A 7 20.64 17.74 25.31
N SER A 8 21.20 18.95 25.13
CA SER A 8 22.57 19.16 24.63
C SER A 8 23.66 18.57 25.52
N ARG A 9 23.32 18.12 26.74
CA ARG A 9 24.25 17.44 27.64
C ARG A 9 24.69 16.05 27.14
N TYR A 10 23.94 15.45 26.23
CA TYR A 10 24.24 14.12 25.66
C TYR A 10 24.79 14.20 24.23
N TRP A 11 25.15 15.39 23.75
CA TRP A 11 25.62 15.57 22.38
C TRP A 11 27.13 15.32 22.28
N SER A 12 27.53 14.76 21.14
CA SER A 12 28.87 14.45 20.68
C SER A 12 29.18 15.23 19.39
N GLY A 13 30.42 15.15 18.91
CA GLY A 13 30.84 15.87 17.70
C GLY A 13 30.07 15.47 16.43
N ASP A 14 29.42 14.30 16.41
CA ASP A 14 28.65 13.80 15.28
C ASP A 14 27.19 14.31 15.26
N ASP A 15 26.76 15.04 16.29
CA ASP A 15 25.40 15.58 16.42
C ASP A 15 25.24 16.96 15.73
N VAL A 16 26.28 17.43 15.03
CA VAL A 16 26.25 18.59 14.11
C VAL A 16 26.76 18.13 12.74
N PHE A 17 26.04 18.47 11.68
CA PHE A 17 26.47 18.13 10.33
C PHE A 17 26.05 19.19 9.32
N GLU A 18 26.75 19.26 8.19
CA GLU A 18 26.41 20.18 7.10
C GLU A 18 25.64 19.47 5.99
N SER A 19 24.66 20.18 5.42
CA SER A 19 23.97 19.79 4.20
C SER A 19 23.93 20.95 3.21
N ARG A 20 23.83 20.66 1.91
CA ARG A 20 23.77 21.71 0.87
C ARG A 20 22.35 22.24 0.73
N CYS A 21 22.21 23.56 0.71
CA CYS A 21 20.94 24.21 0.38
C CYS A 21 20.48 23.82 -1.04
N PRO A 22 19.27 23.25 -1.22
CA PRO A 22 18.76 22.86 -2.54
C PRO A 22 18.58 24.04 -3.52
N SER A 23 18.43 25.26 -2.99
CA SER A 23 18.15 26.45 -3.79
C SER A 23 19.41 27.20 -4.25
N CYS A 24 20.52 27.15 -3.49
CA CYS A 24 21.72 27.92 -3.80
C CYS A 24 23.04 27.17 -3.62
N GLY A 25 23.01 25.92 -3.16
CA GLY A 25 24.19 25.06 -3.01
C GLY A 25 25.12 25.37 -1.84
N GLN A 26 24.88 26.46 -1.09
CA GLN A 26 25.68 26.82 0.08
C GLN A 26 25.48 25.83 1.23
N PRO A 27 26.52 25.57 2.05
CA PRO A 27 26.39 24.71 3.21
C PRO A 27 25.47 25.34 4.24
N VAL A 28 24.62 24.50 4.82
CA VAL A 28 23.72 24.80 5.92
C VAL A 28 24.04 23.81 7.01
N GLU A 29 24.47 24.32 8.15
CA GLU A 29 24.73 23.55 9.36
C GLU A 29 23.40 23.16 10.00
N PHE A 30 23.31 21.90 10.42
CA PHE A 30 22.18 21.32 11.13
C PHE A 30 22.67 20.69 12.43
N PHE A 31 21.96 20.98 13.51
CA PHE A 31 21.99 20.14 14.70
C PHE A 31 21.07 18.93 14.50
N LYS A 32 21.37 17.82 15.16
CA LYS A 32 20.59 16.57 15.08
C LYS A 32 19.09 16.76 15.35
N ASP A 33 18.73 17.74 16.18
CA ASP A 33 17.35 18.05 16.54
C ASP A 33 16.73 19.20 15.74
N ASP A 34 17.50 19.86 14.87
CA ASP A 34 16.95 20.86 13.97
C ASP A 34 15.99 20.17 12.99
N SER A 35 14.71 20.54 12.99
CA SER A 35 13.80 20.06 11.97
C SER A 35 14.02 20.78 10.63
N ARG A 36 14.39 22.06 10.70
CA ARG A 36 14.68 22.92 9.55
C ARG A 36 15.62 24.04 9.95
N GLN A 37 16.48 24.44 9.03
CA GLN A 37 17.37 25.58 9.18
C GLN A 37 17.17 26.58 8.04
N ARG A 38 17.36 27.86 8.35
CA ARG A 38 17.27 28.91 7.34
C ARG A 38 18.64 29.10 6.70
N CYS A 39 18.72 28.94 5.37
CA CYS A 39 19.97 29.20 4.66
C CYS A 39 20.36 30.68 4.81
N ARG A 40 21.57 30.96 5.31
CA ARG A 40 22.06 32.33 5.52
C ARG A 40 22.31 33.09 4.22
N SER A 41 22.48 32.39 3.10
CA SER A 41 22.76 33.00 1.79
C SER A 41 21.48 33.40 1.05
N CYS A 42 20.52 32.49 0.87
CA CYS A 42 19.31 32.77 0.09
C CYS A 42 18.04 32.92 0.94
N GLY A 43 18.10 32.68 2.25
CA GLY A 43 16.96 32.79 3.15
C GLY A 43 15.94 31.65 3.07
N ASN A 44 16.14 30.66 2.18
CA ASN A 44 15.26 29.50 2.02
C ASN A 44 15.26 28.60 3.27
N GLN A 45 14.13 27.97 3.57
CA GLN A 45 14.05 26.94 4.61
C GLN A 45 14.55 25.61 4.05
N VAL A 46 15.59 25.07 4.67
CA VAL A 46 16.18 23.78 4.33
C VAL A 46 15.80 22.80 5.43
N PHE A 47 15.22 21.66 5.06
CA PHE A 47 14.88 20.61 6.01
C PHE A 47 16.11 19.76 6.34
N ASN A 48 16.17 19.28 7.58
CA ASN A 48 17.25 18.39 8.01
C ASN A 48 17.12 17.03 7.31
N PRO A 49 18.09 16.62 6.47
CA PRO A 49 18.01 15.38 5.69
C PRO A 49 18.26 14.12 6.52
N LYS A 50 18.82 14.25 7.73
CA LYS A 50 19.09 13.16 8.67
C LYS A 50 18.03 13.07 9.79
N MET A 51 16.95 13.83 9.69
CA MET A 51 15.92 13.85 10.72
C MET A 51 15.27 12.46 10.82
N ASP A 52 15.47 11.78 11.95
CA ASP A 52 14.86 10.49 12.21
C ASP A 52 13.40 10.71 12.66
N PHE A 53 12.47 10.38 11.77
CA PHE A 53 11.03 10.46 12.02
C PHE A 53 10.53 9.42 13.03
N GLY A 54 11.41 8.58 13.58
CA GLY A 54 11.08 7.63 14.64
C GLY A 54 10.31 8.28 15.78
N CYS A 55 10.72 9.47 16.23
CA CYS A 55 10.05 10.18 17.33
C CYS A 55 8.74 10.88 16.96
N ALA A 56 8.63 11.35 15.72
CA ALA A 56 7.41 11.94 15.20
C ALA A 56 6.28 10.91 15.06
N ALA A 57 6.62 9.62 14.90
CA ALA A 57 5.64 8.54 14.79
C ALA A 57 4.80 8.31 16.06
N TYR A 58 5.23 8.81 17.23
CA TYR A 58 4.52 8.63 18.50
C TYR A 58 4.25 9.95 19.25
N CYS A 59 4.60 11.10 18.66
CA CYS A 59 4.40 12.40 19.29
C CYS A 59 3.06 13.03 18.88
N PRO A 60 2.17 13.38 19.83
CA PRO A 60 0.88 14.01 19.52
C PRO A 60 1.02 15.44 18.94
N HIS A 61 2.22 16.03 19.02
CA HIS A 61 2.54 17.35 18.46
C HIS A 61 3.42 17.29 17.21
N ALA A 62 3.62 16.11 16.61
CA ALA A 62 4.52 15.91 15.46
C ALA A 62 4.25 16.87 14.29
N ALA A 63 2.98 17.19 14.03
CA ALA A 63 2.57 18.13 12.98
C ALA A 63 3.12 19.55 13.18
N GLN A 64 3.37 19.97 14.42
CA GLN A 64 3.96 21.28 14.75
C GLN A 64 5.47 21.32 14.47
N CYS A 65 6.15 20.17 14.56
CA CYS A 65 7.58 20.03 14.31
C CYS A 65 7.91 19.79 12.84
N LEU A 66 7.07 19.02 12.14
CA LEU A 66 7.28 18.60 10.75
C LEU A 66 6.68 19.55 9.71
N GLY A 67 5.77 20.43 10.12
CA GLY A 67 4.95 21.20 9.18
C GLY A 67 4.08 20.30 8.29
N SER A 68 3.51 20.86 7.22
CA SER A 68 2.96 20.06 6.13
C SER A 68 4.13 19.43 5.39
N LEU A 69 4.27 18.10 5.48
CA LEU A 69 5.23 17.34 4.67
C LEU A 69 5.05 17.73 3.20
N SER A 70 6.17 17.88 2.47
CA SER A 70 6.10 18.15 1.03
C SER A 70 5.39 16.99 0.32
N PRO A 71 4.77 17.22 -0.85
CA PRO A 71 4.16 16.16 -1.63
C PRO A 71 5.10 14.99 -1.90
N GLU A 72 6.40 15.26 -2.12
CA GLU A 72 7.43 14.23 -2.33
C GLU A 72 7.66 13.38 -1.09
N LEU A 73 7.73 13.99 0.11
CA LEU A 73 7.91 13.26 1.36
C LEU A 73 6.69 12.41 1.71
N LEU A 74 5.49 12.91 1.45
CA LEU A 74 4.25 12.13 1.63
C LEU A 74 4.20 10.94 0.66
N ALA A 75 4.63 11.14 -0.59
CA ALA A 75 4.73 10.05 -1.56
C ALA A 75 5.75 9.01 -1.12
N ALA A 76 6.95 9.42 -0.70
CA ALA A 76 7.97 8.53 -0.18
C ALA A 76 7.49 7.75 1.05
N GLN A 77 6.77 8.41 1.97
CA GLN A 77 6.19 7.74 3.14
C GLN A 77 5.16 6.67 2.74
N ARG A 78 4.32 6.94 1.75
CA ARG A 78 3.35 5.96 1.22
C ARG A 78 4.04 4.77 0.55
N GLU A 79 5.08 5.02 -0.25
CA GLU A 79 5.88 3.95 -0.87
C GLU A 79 6.56 3.09 0.21
N MET A 80 7.18 3.71 1.22
CA MET A 80 7.77 2.98 2.34
C MET A 80 6.73 2.17 3.13
N PHE A 81 5.51 2.68 3.28
CA PHE A 81 4.42 1.95 3.92
C PHE A 81 4.01 0.73 3.09
N LYS A 82 3.84 0.90 1.76
CA LYS A 82 3.57 -0.19 0.81
C LYS A 82 4.62 -1.31 0.95
N ASP A 83 5.90 -0.95 0.94
CA ASP A 83 7.00 -1.92 1.05
C ASP A 83 6.98 -2.68 2.38
N LYS A 84 6.66 -1.99 3.49
CA LYS A 84 6.52 -2.62 4.81
C LYS A 84 5.37 -3.60 4.87
N VAL A 85 4.21 -3.27 4.28
CA VAL A 85 3.08 -4.19 4.23
C VAL A 85 3.41 -5.41 3.38
N ALA A 86 4.05 -5.22 2.22
CA ALA A 86 4.52 -6.32 1.37
C ALA A 86 5.50 -7.25 2.11
N ALA A 87 6.46 -6.68 2.86
CA ALA A 87 7.39 -7.45 3.67
C ALA A 87 6.68 -8.25 4.78
N ALA A 88 5.70 -7.64 5.46
CA ALA A 88 4.91 -8.30 6.49
C ALA A 88 4.07 -9.46 5.94
N MET A 89 3.44 -9.26 4.77
CA MET A 89 2.72 -10.31 4.03
C MET A 89 3.63 -11.50 3.70
N ARG A 90 4.81 -11.23 3.11
CA ARG A 90 5.78 -12.27 2.75
C ARG A 90 6.25 -13.06 3.97
N GLN A 91 6.54 -12.36 5.07
CA GLN A 91 6.92 -12.99 6.33
C GLN A 91 5.80 -13.89 6.87
N TYR A 92 4.55 -13.43 6.79
CA TYR A 92 3.40 -14.20 7.26
C TYR A 92 3.14 -15.45 6.42
N PHE A 93 3.19 -15.36 5.09
CA PHE A 93 3.00 -16.54 4.23
C PHE A 93 4.22 -17.47 4.18
N GLY A 94 5.41 -16.96 4.51
CA GLY A 94 6.62 -17.75 4.64
C GLY A 94 7.02 -18.41 3.32
N LYS A 95 6.82 -19.73 3.21
CA LYS A 95 7.19 -20.52 2.02
C LYS A 95 6.06 -20.68 1.00
N ASP A 96 4.89 -20.13 1.26
CA ASP A 96 3.74 -20.22 0.36
C ASP A 96 3.91 -19.23 -0.81
N SER A 97 4.78 -19.59 -1.75
CA SER A 97 5.10 -18.76 -2.91
C SER A 97 3.88 -18.49 -3.79
N ARG A 98 2.90 -19.40 -3.82
CA ARG A 98 1.69 -19.23 -4.62
C ARG A 98 0.88 -18.04 -4.09
N ARG A 99 0.60 -18.00 -2.78
CA ARG A 99 -0.15 -16.90 -2.17
C ARG A 99 0.61 -15.57 -2.21
N ILE A 100 1.94 -15.62 -2.05
CA ILE A 100 2.79 -14.43 -2.16
C ILE A 100 2.71 -13.85 -3.57
N HIS A 101 2.92 -14.65 -4.61
CA HIS A 101 2.88 -14.16 -6.00
C HIS A 101 1.49 -13.69 -6.39
N HIS A 102 0.44 -14.36 -5.93
CA HIS A 102 -0.94 -13.93 -6.15
C HIS A 102 -1.17 -12.53 -5.57
N ALA A 103 -0.88 -12.32 -4.27
CA ALA A 103 -1.04 -11.02 -3.64
C ALA A 103 -0.17 -9.92 -4.27
N GLU A 104 1.04 -10.25 -4.74
CA GLU A 104 1.90 -9.31 -5.48
C GLU A 104 1.32 -8.93 -6.85
N ALA A 105 0.76 -9.89 -7.59
CA ALA A 105 0.08 -9.61 -8.86
C ALA A 105 -1.18 -8.76 -8.65
N VAL A 106 -1.95 -9.03 -7.60
CA VAL A 106 -3.12 -8.21 -7.23
C VAL A 106 -2.68 -6.80 -6.85
N ALA A 107 -1.61 -6.66 -6.08
CA ALA A 107 -1.03 -5.35 -5.74
C ALA A 107 -0.60 -4.56 -6.98
N GLU A 108 0.01 -5.21 -7.97
CA GLU A 108 0.37 -4.56 -9.24
C GLU A 108 -0.85 -4.04 -10.00
N GLN A 109 -1.92 -4.84 -10.13
CA GLN A 109 -3.15 -4.41 -10.77
C GLN A 109 -3.85 -3.29 -9.98
N ALA A 110 -3.96 -3.45 -8.66
CA ALA A 110 -4.57 -2.46 -7.77
C ALA A 110 -3.83 -1.12 -7.83
N GLU A 111 -2.50 -1.14 -7.91
CA GLU A 111 -1.70 0.08 -8.05
C GLU A 111 -2.03 0.82 -9.35
N GLN A 112 -2.14 0.10 -10.47
CA GLN A 112 -2.46 0.69 -11.77
C GLN A 112 -3.88 1.25 -11.84
N ILE A 113 -4.85 0.57 -11.23
CA ILE A 113 -6.24 1.01 -11.20
C ILE A 113 -6.38 2.19 -10.24
N GLY A 114 -5.90 2.06 -9.00
CA GLY A 114 -6.02 3.08 -7.96
C GLY A 114 -5.37 4.43 -8.30
N ARG A 115 -4.27 4.44 -9.08
CA ARG A 115 -3.63 5.68 -9.55
C ARG A 115 -4.49 6.48 -10.53
N LYS A 116 -5.46 5.86 -11.19
CA LYS A 116 -6.33 6.49 -12.22
C LYS A 116 -7.74 6.75 -11.70
N GLU A 117 -8.17 6.05 -10.64
CA GLU A 117 -9.47 6.24 -10.02
C GLU A 117 -9.47 7.39 -9.01
N PRO A 118 -10.35 8.40 -9.17
CA PRO A 118 -10.41 9.53 -8.25
C PRO A 118 -10.97 9.12 -6.88
N GLY A 119 -10.43 9.70 -5.82
CA GLY A 119 -10.89 9.49 -4.45
C GLY A 119 -10.36 8.24 -3.75
N GLY A 120 -9.52 7.44 -4.43
CA GLY A 120 -8.84 6.30 -3.82
C GLY A 120 -7.72 6.70 -2.87
N ASP A 121 -7.65 6.06 -1.70
CA ASP A 121 -6.48 6.12 -0.82
C ASP A 121 -5.54 4.97 -1.17
N MET A 122 -4.44 5.29 -1.85
CA MET A 122 -3.42 4.31 -2.23
C MET A 122 -2.87 3.53 -1.03
N SER A 123 -2.84 4.12 0.17
CA SER A 123 -2.36 3.42 1.37
C SER A 123 -3.32 2.30 1.77
N VAL A 124 -4.63 2.55 1.70
CA VAL A 124 -5.69 1.55 1.95
C VAL A 124 -5.70 0.51 0.85
N ILE A 125 -5.70 0.93 -0.42
CA ILE A 125 -5.75 0.04 -1.60
C ILE A 125 -4.58 -0.94 -1.56
N MET A 126 -3.35 -0.45 -1.38
CA MET A 126 -2.18 -1.32 -1.38
C MET A 126 -2.15 -2.24 -0.17
N ALA A 127 -2.60 -1.76 1.00
CA ALA A 127 -2.70 -2.61 2.19
C ALA A 127 -3.72 -3.74 1.98
N CYS A 128 -4.88 -3.43 1.41
CA CYS A 128 -5.88 -4.44 1.07
C CYS A 128 -5.36 -5.44 0.04
N ALA A 129 -4.71 -4.98 -1.03
CA ALA A 129 -4.21 -5.85 -2.08
C ALA A 129 -3.20 -6.89 -1.56
N TYR A 130 -2.28 -6.48 -0.69
CA TYR A 130 -1.33 -7.41 -0.07
C TYR A 130 -1.96 -8.32 1.00
N LEU A 131 -3.05 -7.90 1.65
CA LEU A 131 -3.58 -8.58 2.84
C LEU A 131 -4.94 -9.26 2.64
N HIS A 132 -5.59 -9.15 1.48
CA HIS A 132 -6.95 -9.67 1.27
C HIS A 132 -7.08 -11.17 1.62
N ASP A 133 -6.09 -11.96 1.24
CA ASP A 133 -6.04 -13.41 1.46
C ASP A 133 -5.31 -13.83 2.75
N ILE A 134 -4.94 -12.87 3.62
CA ILE A 134 -4.13 -13.14 4.83
C ILE A 134 -4.83 -14.12 5.80
N GLY A 135 -6.15 -14.17 5.74
CA GLY A 135 -6.99 -15.07 6.54
C GLY A 135 -6.84 -16.55 6.18
N ILE A 136 -6.28 -16.90 5.01
CA ILE A 136 -6.25 -18.29 4.54
C ILE A 136 -5.50 -19.21 5.51
N ARG A 137 -4.34 -18.77 6.04
CA ARG A 137 -3.56 -19.62 6.97
C ARG A 137 -4.35 -19.99 8.22
N GLU A 138 -5.06 -19.03 8.79
CA GLU A 138 -5.88 -19.26 10.00
C GLU A 138 -7.15 -20.04 9.68
N ALA A 139 -7.75 -19.81 8.50
CA ALA A 139 -8.89 -20.59 8.02
C ALA A 139 -8.52 -22.07 7.84
N GLU A 140 -7.37 -22.36 7.22
CA GLU A 140 -6.84 -23.73 7.08
C GLU A 140 -6.52 -24.34 8.45
N ARG A 141 -5.87 -23.59 9.34
CA ARG A 141 -5.50 -24.07 10.69
C ARG A 141 -6.72 -24.42 11.55
N LYS A 142 -7.77 -23.60 11.51
CA LYS A 142 -8.95 -23.74 12.40
C LYS A 142 -10.05 -24.61 11.81
N PHE A 143 -10.24 -24.56 10.49
CA PHE A 143 -11.40 -25.17 9.82
C PHE A 143 -11.01 -26.18 8.73
N ASN A 144 -9.72 -26.38 8.47
CA ASN A 144 -9.22 -27.21 7.37
C ASN A 144 -9.87 -26.83 6.02
N SER A 145 -10.08 -25.53 5.81
CA SER A 145 -10.78 -24.99 4.65
C SER A 145 -10.30 -23.58 4.34
N SER A 146 -10.14 -23.27 3.06
CA SER A 146 -9.90 -21.92 2.56
C SER A 146 -11.18 -21.27 2.00
N ALA A 147 -12.37 -21.73 2.40
CA ALA A 147 -13.61 -21.15 1.89
C ALA A 147 -13.73 -19.66 2.26
N ALA A 148 -14.27 -18.84 1.36
CA ALA A 148 -14.38 -17.38 1.51
C ALA A 148 -14.91 -16.96 2.88
N ARG A 149 -15.98 -17.59 3.38
CA ARG A 149 -16.57 -17.29 4.70
C ARG A 149 -15.57 -17.35 5.87
N TYR A 150 -14.60 -18.27 5.81
CA TYR A 150 -13.59 -18.43 6.87
C TYR A 150 -12.46 -17.41 6.69
N GLN A 151 -12.09 -17.11 5.45
CA GLN A 151 -11.12 -16.06 5.18
C GLN A 151 -11.66 -14.68 5.62
N HIS A 152 -12.93 -14.41 5.35
CA HIS A 152 -13.63 -13.20 5.76
C HIS A 152 -13.64 -13.03 7.29
N SER A 153 -13.80 -14.11 8.04
CA SER A 153 -13.76 -14.06 9.51
C SER A 153 -12.33 -13.96 10.07
N GLU A 154 -11.36 -14.60 9.42
CA GLU A 154 -10.00 -14.77 9.95
C GLU A 154 -9.01 -13.73 9.43
N GLY A 155 -9.29 -13.10 8.29
CA GLY A 155 -8.45 -12.07 7.67
C GLY A 155 -8.37 -10.78 8.50
N PRO A 156 -9.49 -10.17 8.92
CA PRO A 156 -9.47 -8.90 9.65
C PRO A 156 -8.66 -8.92 10.95
N PRO A 157 -8.75 -9.95 11.82
CA PRO A 157 -7.90 -10.03 13.02
C PRO A 157 -6.40 -10.03 12.70
N VAL A 158 -5.99 -10.79 11.68
CA VAL A 158 -4.58 -10.90 11.27
C VAL A 158 -4.10 -9.60 10.62
N ALA A 159 -4.88 -9.02 9.70
CA ALA A 159 -4.56 -7.74 9.07
C ALA A 159 -4.38 -6.63 10.11
N ARG A 160 -5.27 -6.59 11.11
CA ARG A 160 -5.19 -5.65 12.24
C ARG A 160 -3.91 -5.79 13.04
N GLU A 161 -3.52 -7.01 13.37
CA GLU A 161 -2.27 -7.27 14.09
C GLU A 161 -1.04 -6.77 13.30
N LEU A 162 -0.96 -7.15 12.03
CA LEU A 162 0.15 -6.75 11.15
C LEU A 162 0.22 -5.23 11.00
N LEU A 163 -0.88 -4.57 10.70
CA LEU A 163 -0.90 -3.12 10.49
C LEU A 163 -0.64 -2.32 11.78
N ASN A 164 -1.08 -2.82 12.93
CA ASN A 164 -0.72 -2.23 14.23
C ASN A 164 0.79 -2.33 14.50
N SER A 165 1.42 -3.47 14.17
CA SER A 165 2.88 -3.63 14.31
C SER A 165 3.66 -2.63 13.44
N LEU A 166 3.07 -2.23 12.30
CA LEU A 166 3.58 -1.20 11.40
C LEU A 166 3.20 0.22 11.80
N ARG A 167 2.47 0.40 12.91
CA ARG A 167 1.97 1.69 13.42
C ARG A 167 1.10 2.44 12.41
N ALA A 168 0.30 1.71 11.64
CA ALA A 168 -0.70 2.31 10.76
C ALA A 168 -1.76 3.07 11.57
N LYS A 169 -2.40 4.06 10.95
CA LYS A 169 -3.45 4.85 11.58
C LYS A 169 -4.70 3.98 11.83
N PRO A 170 -5.41 4.13 12.97
CA PRO A 170 -6.59 3.34 13.27
C PRO A 170 -7.64 3.37 12.17
N GLU A 171 -7.87 4.52 11.54
CA GLU A 171 -8.87 4.70 10.49
C GLU A 171 -8.53 3.86 9.24
N LEU A 172 -7.24 3.80 8.87
CA LEU A 172 -6.77 2.96 7.78
C LEU A 172 -6.94 1.49 8.12
N ILE A 173 -6.60 1.09 9.36
CA ILE A 173 -6.73 -0.30 9.81
C ILE A 173 -8.19 -0.74 9.77
N ASP A 174 -9.09 0.09 10.25
CA ASP A 174 -10.52 -0.21 10.30
C ASP A 174 -11.10 -0.37 8.90
N GLU A 175 -10.75 0.51 7.95
CA GLU A 175 -11.19 0.38 6.56
C GLU A 175 -10.60 -0.87 5.89
N VAL A 176 -9.31 -1.15 6.07
CA VAL A 176 -8.69 -2.38 5.54
C VAL A 176 -9.37 -3.63 6.11
N CYS A 177 -9.65 -3.64 7.41
CA CYS A 177 -10.35 -4.75 8.05
C CYS A 177 -11.78 -4.94 7.52
N ASP A 178 -12.51 -3.85 7.30
CA ASP A 178 -13.84 -3.91 6.69
C ASP A 178 -13.74 -4.54 5.30
N ILE A 179 -12.94 -3.96 4.40
CA ILE A 179 -12.78 -4.43 3.02
C ILE A 179 -12.40 -5.93 2.97
N ILE A 180 -11.38 -6.34 3.72
CA ILE A 180 -10.91 -7.74 3.74
C ILE A 180 -12.02 -8.67 4.26
N GLY A 181 -12.84 -8.19 5.20
CA GLY A 181 -13.95 -8.95 5.78
C GLY A 181 -15.07 -9.30 4.81
N HIS A 182 -15.13 -8.68 3.63
CA HIS A 182 -16.16 -8.99 2.62
C HIS A 182 -15.69 -8.83 1.17
N HIS A 183 -14.39 -8.87 0.89
CA HIS A 183 -13.85 -8.57 -0.45
C HIS A 183 -14.37 -9.49 -1.57
N HIS A 184 -14.89 -10.69 -1.26
CA HIS A 184 -15.53 -11.57 -2.25
C HIS A 184 -17.04 -11.31 -2.43
N THR A 185 -17.63 -10.39 -1.68
CA THR A 185 -19.08 -10.16 -1.62
C THR A 185 -19.37 -8.66 -1.56
N PRO A 186 -19.29 -7.96 -2.72
CA PRO A 186 -19.57 -6.52 -2.78
C PRO A 186 -20.96 -6.22 -2.24
N ARG A 187 -21.06 -5.17 -1.43
CA ARG A 187 -22.32 -4.58 -0.96
C ARG A 187 -22.95 -3.73 -2.07
N ALA A 188 -24.17 -3.26 -1.83
CA ALA A 188 -24.87 -2.35 -2.77
C ALA A 188 -24.12 -1.03 -2.97
N GLU A 189 -23.46 -0.55 -1.92
CA GLU A 189 -22.59 0.63 -1.95
C GLU A 189 -21.23 0.23 -1.38
N GLU A 190 -20.17 0.49 -2.14
CA GLU A 190 -18.79 0.19 -1.78
C GLU A 190 -17.91 1.42 -1.97
N THR A 191 -16.85 1.51 -1.14
CA THR A 191 -15.83 2.55 -1.30
C THR A 191 -15.06 2.34 -2.59
N ILE A 192 -14.42 3.39 -3.10
CA ILE A 192 -13.55 3.24 -4.26
C ILE A 192 -12.37 2.31 -3.96
N ASN A 193 -11.86 2.30 -2.71
CA ASN A 193 -10.79 1.41 -2.28
C ASN A 193 -11.20 -0.07 -2.40
N PHE A 194 -12.42 -0.40 -1.98
CA PHE A 194 -12.99 -1.74 -2.17
C PHE A 194 -13.08 -2.09 -3.65
N LYS A 195 -13.66 -1.21 -4.47
CA LYS A 195 -13.89 -1.47 -5.90
C LYS A 195 -12.58 -1.72 -6.65
N VAL A 196 -11.53 -0.96 -6.32
CA VAL A 196 -10.18 -1.15 -6.88
C VAL A 196 -9.61 -2.52 -6.51
N LEU A 197 -9.73 -2.93 -5.24
CA LEU A 197 -9.29 -4.25 -4.80
C LEU A 197 -10.05 -5.35 -5.55
N TYR A 198 -11.38 -5.25 -5.59
CA TYR A 198 -12.25 -6.25 -6.21
C TYR A 198 -11.89 -6.45 -7.69
N ASP A 199 -11.73 -5.35 -8.44
CA ASP A 199 -11.36 -5.42 -9.85
C ASP A 199 -9.96 -6.03 -10.04
N ALA A 200 -8.99 -5.63 -9.22
CA ALA A 200 -7.63 -6.16 -9.29
C ALA A 200 -7.55 -7.67 -9.01
N ASP A 201 -8.22 -8.12 -7.95
CA ASP A 201 -8.29 -9.52 -7.56
C ASP A 201 -8.99 -10.37 -8.65
N LEU A 202 -10.12 -9.88 -9.17
CA LEU A 202 -10.84 -10.54 -10.24
C LEU A 202 -9.99 -10.66 -11.53
N ILE A 203 -9.22 -9.64 -11.89
CA ILE A 203 -8.31 -9.68 -13.05
C ILE A 203 -7.25 -10.77 -12.87
N VAL A 204 -6.61 -10.85 -11.70
CA VAL A 204 -5.53 -11.82 -11.45
C VAL A 204 -6.07 -13.24 -11.40
N ASN A 205 -7.18 -13.47 -10.69
CA ASN A 205 -7.84 -14.78 -10.65
C ASN A 205 -8.17 -15.31 -12.06
N MET A 206 -8.71 -14.43 -12.91
CA MET A 206 -9.02 -14.81 -14.30
C MET A 206 -7.77 -14.99 -15.15
N ALA A 207 -6.72 -14.21 -14.94
CA ALA A 207 -5.44 -14.39 -15.63
C ALA A 207 -4.78 -15.73 -15.28
N GLU A 208 -4.91 -16.19 -14.04
CA GLU A 208 -4.46 -17.51 -13.59
C GLU A 208 -5.32 -18.63 -14.21
N GLU A 209 -6.65 -18.51 -14.18
CA GLU A 209 -7.55 -19.50 -14.82
C GLU A 209 -7.30 -19.61 -16.33
N TYR A 210 -7.10 -18.48 -17.02
CA TYR A 210 -6.95 -18.43 -18.47
C TYR A 210 -5.60 -18.93 -18.98
N GLN A 211 -4.60 -19.08 -18.12
CA GLN A 211 -3.36 -19.78 -18.47
C GLN A 211 -3.62 -21.27 -18.72
N GLU A 212 -4.54 -21.88 -17.96
CA GLU A 212 -4.93 -23.27 -18.16
C GLU A 212 -6.02 -23.41 -19.22
N LYS A 213 -7.01 -22.50 -19.19
CA LYS A 213 -8.19 -22.55 -20.06
C LYS A 213 -8.46 -21.19 -20.72
N PRO A 214 -7.97 -20.97 -21.95
CA PRO A 214 -8.19 -19.74 -22.70
C PRO A 214 -9.68 -19.36 -22.81
N PRO A 215 -10.03 -18.06 -22.65
CA PRO A 215 -11.40 -17.60 -22.75
C PRO A 215 -11.84 -17.41 -24.20
N THR A 216 -13.16 -17.38 -24.41
CA THR A 216 -13.76 -16.79 -25.61
C THR A 216 -13.90 -15.28 -25.45
N GLN A 217 -14.07 -14.57 -26.57
CA GLN A 217 -14.34 -13.12 -26.54
C GLN A 217 -15.62 -12.80 -25.75
N GLU A 218 -16.63 -13.67 -25.80
CA GLU A 218 -17.88 -13.48 -25.05
C GLU A 218 -17.65 -13.57 -23.53
N GLN A 219 -16.85 -14.54 -23.07
CA GLN A 219 -16.49 -14.66 -21.66
C GLN A 219 -15.73 -13.43 -21.16
N LEU A 220 -14.79 -12.91 -21.96
CA LEU A 220 -14.07 -11.68 -21.62
C LEU A 220 -15.00 -10.47 -21.53
N ASN A 221 -15.94 -10.32 -22.47
CA ASN A 221 -16.91 -9.21 -22.44
C ASN A 221 -17.82 -9.28 -21.20
N ARG A 222 -18.27 -10.49 -20.83
CA ARG A 222 -19.05 -10.70 -19.59
C ARG A 222 -18.24 -10.35 -18.35
N LEU A 223 -16.96 -10.74 -18.31
CA LEU A 223 -16.06 -10.39 -17.20
C LEU A 223 -15.88 -8.89 -17.06
N SER A 224 -15.64 -8.17 -18.15
CA SER A 224 -15.55 -6.70 -18.11
C SER A 224 -16.83 -6.06 -17.54
N ALA A 225 -18.00 -6.63 -17.77
CA ALA A 225 -19.25 -6.13 -17.21
C ALA A 225 -19.37 -6.31 -15.68
N LEU A 226 -18.55 -7.18 -15.07
CA LEU A 226 -18.53 -7.40 -13.61
C LEU A 226 -17.63 -6.41 -12.87
N MET A 227 -16.75 -5.70 -13.58
CA MET A 227 -15.84 -4.73 -12.97
C MET A 227 -16.60 -3.54 -12.39
N LEU A 228 -16.20 -3.11 -11.20
CA LEU A 228 -16.84 -2.07 -10.40
C LEU A 228 -16.31 -0.67 -10.72
N THR A 229 -15.17 -0.55 -11.39
CA THR A 229 -14.57 0.72 -11.83
C THR A 229 -14.40 0.77 -13.35
N GLU A 230 -14.43 1.98 -13.94
CA GLU A 230 -14.20 2.16 -15.39
C GLU A 230 -12.74 1.87 -15.76
N THR A 231 -11.80 2.18 -14.86
CA THR A 231 -10.40 1.81 -15.05
C THR A 231 -10.22 0.30 -14.99
N GLY A 232 -10.86 -0.39 -14.04
CA GLY A 232 -10.84 -1.84 -13.91
C GLY A 232 -11.37 -2.54 -15.16
N LYS A 233 -12.48 -2.04 -15.75
CA LYS A 233 -12.97 -2.52 -17.07
C LYS A 233 -11.90 -2.47 -18.14
N THR A 234 -11.26 -1.31 -18.28
CA THR A 234 -10.22 -1.07 -19.29
C THR A 234 -9.00 -1.95 -19.05
N GLN A 235 -8.57 -2.07 -17.79
CA GLN A 235 -7.41 -2.89 -17.42
C GLN A 235 -7.68 -4.38 -17.59
N ALA A 236 -8.88 -4.86 -17.25
CA ALA A 236 -9.29 -6.24 -17.49
C ALA A 236 -9.20 -6.61 -18.97
N GLN A 237 -9.71 -5.74 -19.86
CA GLN A 237 -9.58 -5.94 -21.30
C GLN A 237 -8.11 -5.99 -21.72
N ALA A 238 -7.30 -5.01 -21.31
CA ALA A 238 -5.89 -4.95 -21.68
C ALA A 238 -5.08 -6.17 -21.18
N ALA A 239 -5.29 -6.59 -19.93
CA ALA A 239 -4.54 -7.65 -19.28
C ALA A 239 -4.94 -9.05 -19.78
N LEU A 240 -6.21 -9.25 -20.15
CA LEU A 240 -6.77 -10.57 -20.43
C LEU A 240 -6.98 -10.86 -21.92
N GLN A 241 -7.05 -9.85 -22.79
CA GLN A 241 -7.22 -10.05 -24.23
C GLN A 241 -6.12 -10.95 -24.83
N ARG A 242 -4.91 -10.91 -24.29
CA ARG A 242 -3.76 -11.73 -24.73
C ARG A 242 -3.98 -13.24 -24.62
N PHE A 243 -4.95 -13.68 -23.81
CA PHE A 243 -5.26 -15.10 -23.65
C PHE A 243 -6.24 -15.62 -24.70
N ILE A 244 -6.89 -14.75 -25.47
CA ILE A 244 -7.77 -15.17 -26.56
C ILE A 244 -6.90 -15.75 -27.67
N LYS A 245 -7.05 -17.05 -27.92
CA LYS A 245 -6.46 -17.69 -29.09
C LYS A 245 -7.15 -17.13 -30.32
N VAL A 246 -6.41 -16.41 -31.17
CA VAL A 246 -6.86 -16.15 -32.54
C VAL A 246 -6.94 -17.51 -33.21
N THR A 247 -8.15 -18.02 -33.42
CA THR A 247 -8.38 -19.08 -34.40
C THR A 247 -7.98 -18.50 -35.74
N THR A 248 -6.75 -18.76 -36.18
CA THR A 248 -6.43 -18.72 -37.60
C THR A 248 -7.30 -19.77 -38.25
N GLU A 249 -8.44 -19.36 -38.79
CA GLU A 249 -9.18 -20.12 -39.78
C GLU A 249 -8.26 -20.26 -41.00
N ASN A 250 -7.44 -21.31 -41.00
CA ASN A 250 -6.96 -21.91 -42.22
C ASN A 250 -8.10 -22.73 -42.80
N THR A 251 -8.87 -22.15 -43.72
CA THR A 251 -9.38 -22.78 -44.96
C THR A 251 -10.08 -21.77 -45.82
#